data_AF-A0A3Q0J627-F1
#
_entry.id   AF-A0A3Q0J627-F1
#
_cell.length_a   1.000
_cell.length_b   1.000
_cell.length_c   1.000
_cell.angle_alpha   90.00
_cell.angle_beta   90.00
_cell.angle_gamma   90.00
#
_symmetry.space_group_name_H-M   'P 1'
#
loop_
_entity.id
_entity.type
_entity.pdbx_description
1 polymer ?
#
loop_
_entity_poly.entity_id
_entity_poly.type
_entity_poly.pdbx_seq_one_letter_code
_entity_poly.pdbx_strand_id
1 'polypeptide(L)'
;MPLGYETGNNPFYKRFPHEPYYKGADQRRQYPPLSLLQLQKFIDTNRIDPSKPIDLAALCNTGLYTFEPFHNHYGVNLTDEVSY
;
A
#
# COMPACT_ATOMS: atom_id res chain seq x y z
N MET A 1 12.46 -10.93 33.06
CA MET A 1 13.26 -9.84 32.46
C MET A 1 12.45 -9.21 31.32
N PRO A 2 12.50 -7.89 31.10
CA PRO A 2 11.78 -7.24 30.00
C PRO A 2 12.38 -7.58 28.64
N LEU A 3 11.59 -7.43 27.57
CA LEU A 3 12.05 -7.63 26.20
C LEU A 3 13.23 -6.70 25.87
N GLY A 4 14.29 -7.27 25.30
CA GLY A 4 15.51 -6.53 24.95
C GLY A 4 16.46 -6.25 26.11
N TYR A 5 16.30 -6.88 27.28
CA TYR A 5 17.28 -6.79 28.36
C TYR A 5 18.48 -7.72 28.11
N GLU A 6 19.70 -7.17 28.15
CA GLU A 6 20.97 -7.88 27.89
C GLU A 6 21.88 -7.95 29.14
N THR A 7 21.31 -8.24 30.31
CA THR A 7 22.06 -8.59 31.53
C THR A 7 23.17 -7.58 31.90
N GLY A 8 22.88 -6.28 31.74
CA GLY A 8 23.80 -5.18 32.07
C GLY A 8 24.55 -4.57 30.89
N ASN A 9 24.56 -5.21 29.72
CA ASN A 9 25.08 -4.61 28.49
C ASN A 9 24.12 -3.58 27.89
N ASN A 10 24.63 -2.68 27.06
CA ASN A 10 23.80 -1.74 26.29
C ASN A 10 22.94 -2.52 25.28
N PRO A 11 21.59 -2.51 25.41
CA PRO A 11 20.70 -3.25 24.52
C PRO A 11 20.89 -2.88 23.04
N PHE A 12 20.77 -3.86 22.15
CA PHE A 12 20.95 -3.67 20.71
C PHE A 12 20.22 -2.43 20.13
N TYR A 13 18.94 -2.25 20.46
CA TYR A 13 18.12 -1.14 19.94
C TYR A 13 18.56 0.26 20.42
N LYS A 14 19.44 0.36 21.43
CA LYS A 14 20.01 1.61 21.93
C LYS A 14 21.42 1.89 21.42
N ARG A 15 22.06 0.93 20.75
CA ARG A 15 23.44 1.09 20.25
C ARG A 15 23.53 2.05 19.06
N PHE A 16 22.45 2.18 18.28
CA PHE A 16 22.39 3.03 17.10
C PHE A 16 21.88 4.44 17.46
N PRO A 17 22.39 5.50 16.80
CA PRO A 17 21.85 6.84 16.97
C PRO A 17 20.41 6.93 16.47
N HIS A 18 19.66 7.91 16.98
CA HIS A 18 18.30 8.14 16.55
C HIS A 18 18.27 8.79 15.15
N GLU A 19 17.64 8.11 14.19
CA GLU A 19 17.25 8.67 12.90
C GLU A 19 15.72 8.73 12.77
N PRO A 20 15.15 9.88 12.36
CA PRO A 20 13.70 10.10 12.35
C PRO A 20 13.01 9.48 11.11
N TYR A 21 13.28 8.21 10.79
CA TYR A 21 12.79 7.53 9.57
C TYR A 21 11.27 7.65 9.34
N TYR A 22 10.49 7.52 10.41
CA TYR A 22 9.03 7.54 10.38
C TYR A 22 8.41 8.89 10.71
N LYS A 23 9.20 9.96 10.79
CA LYS A 23 8.66 11.30 11.06
C LYS A 23 7.65 11.68 9.97
N GLY A 24 6.44 12.02 10.40
CA GLY A 24 5.31 12.37 9.54
C GLY A 24 4.74 11.22 8.71
N ALA A 25 5.04 9.96 9.04
CA ALA A 25 4.52 8.80 8.30
C ALA A 25 2.98 8.74 8.28
N ASP A 26 2.33 9.23 9.33
CA ASP A 26 0.88 9.40 9.46
C ASP A 26 0.29 10.44 8.51
N GLN A 27 1.10 11.36 7.96
CA GLN A 27 0.67 12.39 7.00
C GLN A 27 1.05 12.05 5.56
N ARG A 28 1.86 11.00 5.35
CA ARG A 28 2.31 10.58 4.02
C ARG A 28 1.14 9.95 3.27
N ARG A 29 0.82 10.53 2.12
CA ARG A 29 -0.19 10.00 1.20
C ARG A 29 0.29 8.68 0.63
N GLN A 30 -0.56 7.66 0.72
CA GLN A 30 -0.34 6.34 0.15
C GLN A 30 -1.24 6.15 -1.07
N TYR A 31 -0.73 5.41 -2.04
CA TYR A 31 -1.42 5.08 -3.28
C TYR A 31 -1.24 3.59 -3.54
N PRO A 32 -2.18 2.72 -3.10
CA PRO A 32 -2.03 1.29 -3.29
C PRO A 32 -1.88 0.97 -4.78
N PRO A 33 -0.91 0.13 -5.14
CA PRO A 33 -0.62 -0.17 -6.54
C PRO A 33 -1.76 -0.96 -7.19
N LEU A 34 -2.04 -0.64 -8.44
CA LEU A 34 -2.86 -1.43 -9.36
C LEU A 34 -2.04 -1.59 -10.64
N SER A 35 -1.71 -2.81 -11.04
CA SER A 35 -0.94 -3.01 -12.26
C SER A 35 -1.83 -2.94 -13.51
N LEU A 36 -1.24 -2.53 -14.64
CA LEU A 36 -1.91 -2.57 -15.94
C LEU A 36 -2.38 -3.99 -16.30
N LEU A 37 -1.62 -5.03 -15.92
CA LEU A 37 -2.01 -6.42 -16.11
C LEU A 37 -3.25 -6.80 -15.27
N GLN A 38 -3.33 -6.35 -14.02
CA GLN A 38 -4.51 -6.55 -13.18
C GLN A 38 -5.73 -5.83 -13.75
N LEU A 39 -5.55 -4.59 -14.21
CA LEU A 39 -6.63 -3.83 -14.84
C LEU A 39 -7.15 -4.53 -16.10
N GLN A 40 -6.25 -5.03 -16.96
CA GLN A 40 -6.63 -5.82 -18.13
C GLN A 40 -7.40 -7.09 -17.72
N LYS A 41 -6.94 -7.80 -16.69
CA LYS A 41 -7.63 -8.98 -16.16
C LYS A 41 -9.04 -8.65 -15.66
N PHE A 42 -9.26 -7.48 -15.07
CA PHE A 42 -10.61 -7.04 -14.66
C PHE A 42 -11.53 -6.79 -15.87
N ILE A 43 -10.99 -6.27 -16.96
CA ILE A 43 -11.71 -6.09 -18.22
C ILE A 43 -12.04 -7.45 -18.84
N ASP A 44 -11.05 -8.34 -18.98
CA ASP A 44 -11.22 -9.66 -19.61
C ASP A 44 -12.22 -10.56 -18.86
N THR A 45 -12.33 -10.38 -17.54
CA THR A 45 -13.28 -11.12 -16.69
C THR A 45 -14.64 -10.43 -16.55
N ASN A 46 -14.93 -9.41 -17.36
CA ASN A 46 -16.17 -8.63 -17.35
C ASN A 46 -16.50 -7.99 -15.98
N ARG A 47 -15.47 -7.69 -15.16
CA ARG A 47 -15.63 -6.96 -13.88
C ARG A 47 -15.65 -5.46 -14.10
N ILE A 48 -14.97 -4.99 -15.14
CA ILE A 48 -14.93 -3.59 -15.55
C ILE A 48 -15.32 -3.49 -17.02
N ASP A 49 -16.21 -2.55 -17.33
CA ASP A 49 -16.63 -2.23 -18.69
C ASP A 49 -15.78 -1.07 -19.22
N PRO A 50 -14.87 -1.32 -20.20
CA PRO A 50 -13.98 -0.28 -20.72
C PRO A 50 -14.68 0.75 -21.62
N SER A 51 -15.96 0.55 -21.96
CA SER A 51 -16.75 1.55 -22.69
C SER A 51 -17.19 2.74 -21.81
N LYS A 52 -17.03 2.61 -20.49
CA LYS A 52 -17.37 3.63 -19.50
C LYS A 52 -16.10 4.17 -18.82
N PRO A 53 -16.16 5.38 -18.23
CA PRO A 53 -15.08 5.89 -17.40
C PRO A 53 -14.74 4.91 -16.26
N ILE A 54 -13.46 4.57 -16.13
CA ILE A 54 -12.95 3.75 -15.02
C ILE A 54 -12.53 4.69 -13.89
N ASP A 55 -13.37 4.83 -12.88
CA ASP A 55 -13.11 5.62 -11.69
C ASP A 55 -12.84 4.74 -10.46
N LEU A 56 -12.58 5.37 -9.31
CA LEU A 56 -12.29 4.65 -8.07
C LEU A 56 -13.50 3.81 -7.59
N ALA A 57 -14.72 4.25 -7.88
CA ALA A 57 -15.93 3.50 -7.56
C ALA A 57 -16.03 2.22 -8.41
N ALA A 58 -15.74 2.29 -9.71
CA ALA A 58 -15.67 1.14 -10.60
C ALA A 58 -14.63 0.11 -10.10
N LEU A 59 -13.45 0.58 -9.67
CA LEU A 59 -12.42 -0.29 -9.08
C LEU A 59 -12.90 -0.96 -7.78
N CYS A 60 -13.49 -0.21 -6.85
CA CYS A 60 -13.98 -0.78 -5.58
C CYS A 60 -15.15 -1.76 -5.80
N ASN A 61 -16.03 -1.48 -6.76
CA ASN A 61 -17.17 -2.33 -7.11
C ASN A 61 -16.76 -3.70 -7.67
N THR A 62 -15.52 -3.86 -8.14
CA THR A 62 -15.00 -5.18 -8.52
C THR A 62 -14.94 -6.16 -7.34
N GLY A 63 -14.81 -5.64 -6.12
CA GLY A 63 -14.54 -6.41 -4.90
C GLY A 63 -13.11 -6.96 -4.81
N LEU A 64 -12.24 -6.60 -5.77
CA LEU A 64 -10.86 -7.09 -5.87
C LEU A 64 -9.81 -6.03 -5.55
N TYR A 65 -10.21 -4.76 -5.51
CA TYR A 65 -9.36 -3.63 -5.14
C TYR A 65 -9.82 -3.03 -3.81
N THR A 66 -8.91 -2.94 -2.85
CA THR A 66 -9.21 -2.43 -1.51
C THR A 66 -8.74 -0.98 -1.36
N PHE A 67 -9.68 -0.08 -1.11
CA PHE A 67 -9.41 1.33 -0.84
C PHE A 67 -9.85 1.69 0.58
N GLU A 68 -8.89 2.06 1.42
CA GLU A 68 -9.13 2.33 2.85
C GLU A 68 -8.64 3.74 3.22
N PRO A 69 -9.56 4.71 3.36
CA PRO A 69 -9.20 6.09 3.73
C PRO A 69 -8.45 6.19 5.06
N PHE A 70 -8.72 5.29 6.01
CA PHE A 70 -8.06 5.25 7.32
C PHE A 70 -6.56 4.90 7.25
N HIS A 71 -6.10 4.33 6.15
CA HIS A 71 -4.68 4.01 5.90
C HIS A 71 -3.97 5.09 5.07
N ASN A 72 -4.50 6.32 5.05
CA ASN A 72 -3.98 7.42 4.22
C ASN A 72 -3.96 7.08 2.73
N HIS A 73 -4.93 6.32 2.23
CA HIS A 73 -5.05 6.08 0.79
C HIS A 73 -5.66 7.31 0.12
N TYR A 74 -4.93 7.93 -0.82
CA TYR A 74 -5.35 9.14 -1.53
C TYR A 74 -5.65 8.90 -3.02
N GLY A 75 -5.57 7.66 -3.47
CA GLY A 75 -5.87 7.26 -4.83
C GLY A 75 -5.23 5.92 -5.15
N VAL A 76 -5.03 5.68 -6.44
CA VAL A 76 -4.45 4.45 -6.96
C VAL A 76 -3.16 4.79 -7.67
N ASN A 77 -2.11 4.00 -7.45
CA ASN A 77 -0.89 4.11 -8.24
C ASN A 77 -0.96 3.10 -9.39
N LEU A 78 -1.11 3.57 -10.63
CA LEU A 78 -1.16 2.70 -11.80
C LEU A 78 0.27 2.30 -12.19
N THR A 79 0.61 1.02 -12.06
CA THR A 79 1.97 0.50 -12.32
C THR A 79 2.06 -0.25 -13.63
N ASP A 80 3.24 -0.23 -14.25
CA ASP A 80 3.57 -0.91 -15.51
C ASP A 80 3.94 -2.39 -15.34
N GLU A 81 3.79 -2.93 -14.12
CA GLU A 81 4.18 -4.30 -13.79
C GLU A 81 3.47 -5.33 -14.69
N VAL A 82 4.28 -6.09 -15.44
CA VAL A 82 3.86 -7.27 -16.19
C VAL A 82 4.45 -8.48 -15.47
N SER A 83 3.60 -9.33 -14.89
CA SER A 83 4.06 -10.58 -14.26
C SER A 83 4.69 -11.49 -15.34
N TYR A 84 5.96 -11.85 -15.17
CA TYR A 84 6.69 -12.81 -16.01
C TYR A 84 6.41 -14.26 -15.60
#